data_AF-A0A9E3CHW4-F1
#
_entry.id   AF-A0A9E3CHW4-F1
#
_cell.length_a   1.000
_cell.length_b   1.000
_cell.length_c   1.000
_cell.angle_alpha   90.00
_cell.angle_beta   90.00
_cell.angle_gamma   90.00
#
_symmetry.space_group_name_H-M   'P 1'
#
loop_
_entity.id
_entity.type
_entity.pdbx_description
1 polymer ?
#
loop_
_entity_poly.entity_id
_entity_poly.type
_entity_poly.pdbx_seq_one_letter_code
_entity_poly.pdbx_strand_id
1 'polypeptide(L)'
;MSAALITQLNEVITALGQVDPRELGSGLAVIQRTEDLLKATNRLDAVISTQLQVLHIDRSTEIESGRKTRGWLVEEQCRSKPEASRRMTVARAMPEHPVIAEALGRGEISLEHAQ
;
A
#
# COMPACT_ATOMS: atom_id res chain seq x y z
N MET A 1 7.69 -11.84 -14.48
CA MET A 1 8.33 -10.53 -14.25
C MET A 1 7.94 -9.92 -12.90
N SER A 2 6.67 -9.91 -12.51
CA SER A 2 6.21 -9.36 -11.22
C SER A 2 6.78 -10.05 -9.98
N ALA A 3 6.90 -11.38 -9.98
CA ALA A 3 7.44 -12.12 -8.82
C ALA A 3 8.87 -11.69 -8.45
N ALA A 4 9.73 -11.45 -9.45
CA ALA A 4 11.09 -10.96 -9.22
C ALA A 4 11.11 -9.56 -8.60
N LEU A 5 10.17 -8.68 -8.97
CA LEU A 5 10.05 -7.34 -8.39
C LEU A 5 9.60 -7.39 -6.92
N ILE A 6 8.70 -8.30 -6.56
CA ILE A 6 8.29 -8.50 -5.15
C ILE A 6 9.45 -9.06 -4.32
N THR A 7 10.23 -10.00 -4.87
CA THR A 7 11.46 -10.48 -4.21
C THR A 7 12.44 -9.33 -3.98
N GLN A 8 12.71 -8.53 -5.00
CA GLN A 8 13.60 -7.37 -4.88
C GLN A 8 13.08 -6.34 -3.86
N LEU A 9 11.78 -6.07 -3.83
CA LEU A 9 11.18 -5.18 -2.83
C LEU A 9 11.42 -5.70 -1.40
N ASN A 10 11.23 -7.00 -1.16
CA ASN A 10 11.48 -7.61 0.15
C ASN A 10 12.95 -7.53 0.56
N GLU A 11 13.88 -7.73 -0.37
CA GLU A 11 15.32 -7.57 -0.13
C GLU A 11 15.66 -6.12 0.24
N VAL A 12 15.11 -5.14 -0.48
CA VAL A 12 15.29 -3.71 -0.18
C VAL A 12 14.71 -3.36 1.20
N ILE A 13 13.50 -3.82 1.54
CA ILE A 13 12.90 -3.60 2.87
C ILE A 13 13.78 -4.21 3.96
N THR A 14 14.29 -5.42 3.74
CA THR A 14 15.20 -6.08 4.68
C THR A 14 16.46 -5.25 4.89
N ALA A 15 17.10 -4.80 3.81
CA ALA A 15 18.29 -3.97 3.87
C ALA A 15 18.04 -2.62 4.56
N LEU A 16 16.90 -1.98 4.27
CA LEU A 16 16.51 -0.72 4.92
C LEU A 16 16.33 -0.88 6.43
N GLY A 17 15.83 -2.03 6.89
CA GLY A 17 15.64 -2.36 8.30
C GLY A 17 16.93 -2.69 9.07
N GLN A 18 18.05 -2.94 8.39
CA GLN A 18 19.36 -3.16 9.02
C GLN A 18 20.12 -1.85 9.30
N VAL A 19 19.64 -0.71 8.79
CA VAL A 19 20.29 0.59 9.01
C VAL A 19 19.80 1.19 10.33
N ASP A 20 20.68 1.40 11.31
CA ASP A 20 20.35 2.15 12.52
C ASP A 20 20.21 3.66 12.16
N PRO A 21 19.03 4.28 12.35
CA PRO A 21 18.85 5.71 12.08
C PRO A 21 19.83 6.61 12.86
N ARG A 22 20.36 6.15 14.00
CA ARG A 22 21.33 6.89 14.81
C ARG A 22 22.70 7.03 14.13
N GLU A 23 22.98 6.19 13.15
CA GLU A 23 24.24 6.19 12.40
C GLU A 23 24.21 7.11 11.17
N LEU A 24 23.07 7.75 10.86
CA LEU A 24 22.91 8.62 9.69
C LEU A 24 23.62 9.98 9.80
N GLY A 25 24.41 10.20 10.85
CA GLY A 25 25.32 11.34 11.00
C GLY A 25 24.67 12.69 11.33
N SER A 26 23.38 12.88 11.06
CA SER A 26 22.64 14.09 11.46
C SER A 26 21.14 13.84 11.59
N GLY A 27 20.46 14.67 12.40
CA GLY A 27 19.00 14.65 12.50
C GLY A 27 18.30 15.00 11.18
N LEU A 28 18.90 15.86 10.35
CA LEU A 28 18.36 16.18 9.03
C LEU A 28 18.31 14.96 8.11
N ALA A 29 19.36 14.14 8.11
CA ALA A 29 19.41 12.90 7.33
C ALA A 29 18.34 11.89 7.80
N VAL A 30 18.07 11.81 9.11
CA VAL A 30 16.99 10.97 9.66
C VAL A 30 15.62 11.45 9.16
N ILE A 31 15.36 12.76 9.20
CA ILE A 31 14.10 13.35 8.73
C ILE A 31 13.89 13.06 7.25
N GLN A 32 14.86 13.37 6.40
CA GLN A 32 14.77 13.17 4.95
C GLN A 32 14.53 11.70 4.60
N ARG A 33 15.29 10.78 5.20
CA ARG A 33 15.08 9.34 5.01
C ARG A 33 13.68 8.91 5.44
N THR A 34 13.18 9.44 6.55
CA THR A 34 11.83 9.11 7.05
C THR A 34 10.75 9.62 6.10
N GLU A 35 10.88 10.85 5.59
CA GLU A 35 9.96 11.40 4.58
C GLU A 35 9.93 10.57 3.30
N ASP A 36 11.08 10.10 2.84
CA ASP A 36 11.17 9.24 1.65
C ASP A 36 10.50 7.88 1.88
N LEU A 37 10.65 7.28 3.07
CA LEU A 37 9.98 6.04 3.43
C LEU A 37 8.46 6.21 3.54
N LEU A 38 7.98 7.34 4.06
CA LEU A 38 6.55 7.67 4.10
C LEU A 38 5.98 7.85 2.69
N LYS A 39 6.68 8.56 1.80
CA LYS A 39 6.29 8.66 0.38
C LYS A 39 6.26 7.31 -0.31
N ALA A 40 7.26 6.45 -0.05
CA ALA A 40 7.30 5.09 -0.59
C ALA A 40 6.11 4.25 -0.10
N THR A 41 5.72 4.41 1.17
CA THR A 41 4.54 3.75 1.75
C THR A 41 3.26 4.19 1.04
N ASN A 42 3.07 5.50 0.82
CA ASN A 42 1.92 6.03 0.07
C ASN A 42 1.84 5.45 -1.34
N ARG A 43 2.98 5.38 -2.05
CA ARG A 43 3.06 4.79 -3.39
C ARG A 43 2.70 3.30 -3.38
N LEU A 44 3.17 2.56 -2.39
CA LEU A 44 2.83 1.14 -2.22
C LEU A 44 1.33 0.96 -1.94
N ASP A 45 0.73 1.81 -1.13
CA ASP A 45 -0.71 1.82 -0.89
C ASP A 45 -1.52 2.11 -2.16
N ALA A 46 -1.00 2.95 -3.07
CA ALA A 46 -1.60 3.18 -4.40
C ALA A 46 -1.62 1.90 -5.25
N VAL A 47 -0.49 1.19 -5.29
CA VAL A 47 -0.35 -0.09 -6.01
C VAL A 47 -1.30 -1.14 -5.42
N ILE A 48 -1.36 -1.25 -4.08
CA ILE A 48 -2.27 -2.17 -3.41
C ILE A 48 -3.72 -1.81 -3.71
N SER A 49 -4.11 -0.53 -3.65
CA SER A 49 -5.48 -0.10 -3.94
C SER A 49 -5.90 -0.45 -5.37
N THR A 50 -4.98 -0.31 -6.34
CA THR A 50 -5.20 -0.74 -7.73
C THR A 50 -5.42 -2.25 -7.83
N GLN A 51 -4.62 -3.06 -7.12
CA GLN A 51 -4.80 -4.52 -7.10
C GLN A 51 -6.11 -4.93 -6.41
N LEU A 52 -6.47 -4.28 -5.30
CA LEU A 52 -7.73 -4.52 -4.59
C LEU A 52 -8.94 -4.16 -5.45
N GLN A 53 -8.83 -3.13 -6.29
CA GLN A 53 -9.86 -2.80 -7.27
C GLN A 53 -10.06 -3.95 -8.26
N VAL A 54 -8.97 -4.49 -8.82
CA VAL A 54 -9.03 -5.63 -9.74
C VAL A 54 -9.67 -6.84 -9.06
N LEU A 55 -9.13 -7.24 -7.90
CA LEU A 55 -9.66 -8.36 -7.07
C LEU A 55 -11.14 -8.21 -6.70
N HIS A 56 -11.62 -6.97 -6.62
CA HIS A 56 -13.02 -6.68 -6.34
C HIS A 56 -13.91 -6.83 -7.58
N ILE A 57 -13.46 -6.32 -8.72
CA ILE A 57 -14.20 -6.33 -9.99
C ILE A 57 -14.30 -7.75 -10.54
N ASP A 58 -13.20 -8.50 -10.53
CA ASP A 58 -13.15 -9.88 -11.05
C ASP A 58 -13.70 -10.92 -10.07
N ARG A 59 -13.98 -10.52 -8.81
CA ARG A 59 -14.41 -11.38 -7.70
C ARG A 59 -13.40 -12.51 -7.41
N SER A 60 -12.11 -12.34 -7.72
CA SER A 60 -11.09 -13.37 -7.53
C SER A 60 -11.01 -13.88 -6.11
N THR A 61 -11.15 -13.02 -5.08
CA THR A 61 -11.14 -13.50 -3.69
C THR A 61 -12.35 -14.40 -3.37
N GLU A 62 -13.50 -14.14 -4.00
CA GLU A 62 -14.69 -14.97 -3.80
C GLU A 62 -14.53 -16.33 -4.49
N ILE A 63 -13.93 -16.34 -5.68
CA ILE A 63 -13.66 -17.56 -6.45
C ILE A 63 -12.61 -18.43 -5.75
N GLU A 64 -11.50 -17.83 -5.32
CA GLU A 64 -10.34 -18.56 -4.81
C GLU A 64 -10.44 -18.88 -3.31
N SER A 65 -11.06 -18.00 -2.51
CA SER A 65 -11.12 -18.14 -1.04
C SER A 65 -12.54 -18.25 -0.47
N GLY A 66 -13.57 -18.10 -1.31
CA GLY A 66 -14.97 -18.12 -0.87
C GLY A 66 -15.42 -16.85 -0.16
N ARG A 67 -14.59 -15.79 -0.14
CA ARG A 67 -14.85 -14.55 0.62
C ARG A 67 -14.87 -13.32 -0.26
N LYS A 68 -15.76 -12.39 0.06
CA LYS A 68 -15.70 -11.02 -0.49
C LYS A 68 -14.34 -10.40 -0.16
N THR A 69 -13.78 -9.57 -1.04
CA THR A 69 -12.43 -8.98 -0.89
C THR A 69 -12.22 -8.32 0.48
N ARG A 70 -13.23 -7.62 1.00
CA ARG A 70 -13.19 -7.03 2.34
C ARG A 70 -13.07 -8.10 3.45
N GLY A 71 -13.82 -9.20 3.34
CA GLY A 71 -13.76 -10.32 4.29
C GLY A 71 -12.41 -11.02 4.24
N TRP A 72 -11.88 -11.24 3.02
CA TRP A 72 -10.53 -11.77 2.81
C TRP A 72 -9.44 -10.90 3.49
N LEU A 73 -9.50 -9.57 3.36
CA LEU A 73 -8.59 -8.67 4.05
C LEU A 73 -8.63 -8.81 5.58
N VAL A 74 -9.82 -8.97 6.16
CA VAL A 74 -9.98 -9.08 7.62
C VAL A 74 -9.52 -10.43 8.13
N GLU A 75 -10.00 -11.50 7.50
CA GLU A 75 -9.91 -12.85 8.05
C GLU A 75 -8.61 -13.56 7.66
N GLU A 76 -8.07 -13.26 6.48
CA GLU A 76 -6.88 -13.95 5.96
C GLU A 76 -5.64 -13.05 5.93
N GLN A 77 -5.81 -11.73 5.81
CA GLN A 77 -4.69 -10.77 5.76
C GLN A 77 -4.48 -10.00 7.07
N CYS A 78 -5.15 -10.45 8.15
CA CYS A 78 -5.04 -9.89 9.50
C CYS A 78 -5.25 -8.37 9.59
N ARG A 79 -6.12 -7.81 8.74
CA ARG A 79 -6.46 -6.37 8.79
C ARG A 79 -7.63 -6.12 9.72
N SER A 80 -7.59 -4.99 10.41
CA SER A 80 -8.73 -4.56 11.22
C SER A 80 -9.94 -4.26 10.31
N LYS A 81 -11.15 -4.40 10.86
CA LYS A 81 -12.38 -4.07 10.11
C LYS A 81 -12.38 -2.61 9.58
N PRO A 82 -11.96 -1.59 10.35
CA PRO A 82 -11.83 -0.23 9.83
C PRO A 82 -10.85 -0.15 8.67
N GLU A 83 -9.65 -0.74 8.81
CA GLU A 83 -8.62 -0.68 7.77
C GLU A 83 -9.06 -1.35 6.47
N ALA A 84 -9.69 -2.53 6.56
CA ALA A 84 -10.23 -3.22 5.40
C ALA A 84 -11.33 -2.41 4.71
N SER A 85 -12.21 -1.75 5.48
CA SER A 85 -13.20 -0.84 4.91
C SER A 85 -12.55 0.35 4.20
N ARG A 86 -11.55 0.99 4.82
CA ARG A 86 -10.84 2.15 4.24
C ARG A 86 -10.19 1.80 2.91
N ARG A 87 -9.43 0.70 2.85
CA ARG A 87 -8.80 0.22 1.62
C ARG A 87 -9.81 -0.06 0.52
N MET A 88 -10.93 -0.69 0.84
CA MET A 88 -11.97 -0.99 -0.15
C MET A 88 -12.71 0.26 -0.64
N THR A 89 -12.88 1.28 0.21
CA THR A 89 -13.44 2.58 -0.22
C THR A 89 -12.53 3.22 -1.27
N VAL A 90 -11.23 3.36 -0.97
CA VAL A 90 -10.28 3.97 -1.91
C VAL A 90 -10.18 3.16 -3.20
N ALA A 91 -10.02 1.84 -3.11
CA ALA A 91 -9.93 0.97 -4.28
C ALA A 91 -11.14 1.10 -5.23
N ARG A 92 -12.35 1.30 -4.69
CA ARG A 92 -13.57 1.50 -5.48
C ARG A 92 -13.67 2.89 -6.10
N ALA A 93 -13.19 3.91 -5.38
CA ALA A 93 -13.31 5.31 -5.76
C ALA A 93 -12.25 5.73 -6.80
N MET A 94 -11.07 5.10 -6.82
CA MET A 94 -9.95 5.48 -7.70
C MET A 94 -10.32 5.68 -9.19
N PRO A 95 -11.15 4.84 -9.83
CA PRO A 95 -11.50 5.02 -11.25
C PRO A 95 -12.32 6.27 -11.52
N GLU A 96 -13.12 6.71 -10.54
CA GLU A 96 -13.98 7.89 -10.63
C GLU A 96 -13.21 9.17 -10.26
N HIS A 97 -12.07 9.03 -9.58
CA HIS A 97 -11.25 10.14 -9.10
C HIS A 97 -9.77 10.02 -9.56
N PRO A 98 -9.48 10.18 -10.86
CA PRO A 98 -8.14 9.97 -11.43
C PRO A 98 -7.07 10.91 -10.85
N VAL A 99 -7.43 12.14 -10.47
CA VAL A 99 -6.51 13.10 -9.84
C VAL A 99 -6.04 12.59 -8.47
N ILE A 100 -6.94 12.01 -7.68
CA ILE A 100 -6.63 11.43 -6.36
C ILE A 100 -5.77 10.18 -6.55
N ALA A 101 -6.10 9.32 -7.52
CA ALA A 101 -5.32 8.14 -7.85
C ALA A 101 -3.88 8.50 -8.27
N GLU A 102 -3.70 9.57 -9.05
CA GLU A 102 -2.39 10.06 -9.46
C GLU A 102 -1.59 10.63 -8.28
N ALA A 103 -2.20 11.45 -7.42
CA ALA A 103 -1.56 12.00 -6.23
C ALA A 103 -1.10 10.89 -5.27
N LEU A 104 -1.95 9.87 -5.06
CA LEU A 104 -1.60 8.68 -4.27
C LEU A 104 -0.46 7.90 -4.92
N GLY A 105 -0.50 7.70 -6.25
CA GLY A 105 0.54 7.03 -7.03
C GLY A 105 1.89 7.75 -7.04
N ARG A 106 1.90 9.07 -6.91
CA ARG A 106 3.13 9.88 -6.72
C ARG A 106 3.61 9.91 -5.28
N GLY A 107 2.78 9.47 -4.33
CA GLY A 107 3.05 9.48 -2.89
C GLY A 107 2.83 10.84 -2.23
N GLU A 108 2.13 11.76 -2.91
CA GLU A 108 1.85 13.13 -2.44
C GLU A 108 0.80 13.14 -1.31
N ILE A 109 -0.10 12.16 -1.30
CA ILE A 109 -1.12 11.97 -0.28
C ILE A 109 -1.08 10.53 0.26
N SER A 110 -1.52 10.34 1.51
CA SER A 110 -1.70 9.00 2.10
C SER A 110 -3.07 8.41 1.77
N LEU A 111 -3.25 7.12 2.06
CA LEU A 111 -4.54 6.44 1.90
C LEU A 111 -5.67 7.14 2.69
N GLU A 112 -5.36 7.72 3.84
CA GLU A 112 -6.33 8.44 4.69
C GLU A 112 -6.83 9.75 4.04
N HIS A 113 -6.01 10.36 3.18
CA HIS A 113 -6.36 11.58 2.44
C HIS A 113 -7.04 11.28 1.10
N ALA A 114 -7.10 10.01 0.68
CA ALA A 114 -7.70 9.57 -0.57
C ALA A 114 -9.14 9.05 -0.41
N GLN A 115 -9.73 9.20 0.78
CA GLN A 115 -11.06 8.67 1.13
C GLN A 115 -12.21 9.61 0.80
#